data_AF-A0A259KTG4-F1
#
_entry.id   AF-A0A259KTG4-F1
#
_cell.length_a   1.000
_cell.length_b   1.000
_cell.length_c   1.000
_cell.angle_alpha   90.00
_cell.angle_beta   90.00
_cell.angle_gamma   90.00
#
_symmetry.space_group_name_H-M   'P 1'
#
loop_
_entity.id
_entity.type
_entity.pdbx_description
1 polymer ?
#
loop_
_entity_poly.entity_id
_entity_poly.type
_entity_poly.pdbx_seq_one_letter_code
_entity_poly.pdbx_strand_id
1 'polypeptide(L)'
;MDLDPVVLARLQFAFTVSFHIIFPSFTIGLSAFIATLELLWIKTDRDVFHRLSRFWTKIFAVSFAMGVVSGIVLSYQFGTNWSRFSEVTGSVIGPLIGFEVLTAFFLEATFLGVMLFGWNRVPRWLHVLACVMVAVGTAMSAFWILSANSWMQTPTGYEMRDGLAYPLDWIEIIFNPSFLHRLPHMLLAAYLTTSLVVLAVGARYLLAGKFTEEARVMMQMAIGMLAIVAPIQAYVGDAHGLNTAKYQPAKIAAIEAHWDGSKPAPLVLFAWPDEKAEKNLFEISIPRGASLMITHSLDGLFPGLKDFAPN
;
A
#
# COMPACT_ATOMS: atom_id res chain seq x y z
N MET A 1 8.13 -0.35 37.18
CA MET A 1 8.57 -0.45 35.78
C MET A 1 7.71 0.51 35.02
N ASP A 2 8.15 1.75 34.86
CA ASP A 2 7.37 2.72 34.10
C ASP A 2 7.55 2.37 32.63
N LEU A 3 6.43 2.02 31.98
CA LEU A 3 6.41 1.75 30.55
C LEU A 3 6.67 3.08 29.84
N ASP A 4 7.73 3.15 29.03
CA ASP A 4 8.06 4.33 28.24
C ASP A 4 6.86 4.72 27.35
N PRO A 5 6.27 5.92 27.53
CA PRO A 5 5.16 6.39 26.71
C PRO A 5 5.45 6.36 25.21
N VAL A 6 6.71 6.56 24.80
CA VAL A 6 7.09 6.51 23.38
C VAL A 6 6.97 5.09 22.84
N VAL A 7 7.41 4.09 23.60
CA VAL A 7 7.27 2.68 23.22
C VAL A 7 5.79 2.29 23.18
N LEU A 8 4.99 2.69 24.16
CA LEU A 8 3.55 2.43 24.17
C LEU A 8 2.83 3.07 22.98
N ALA A 9 3.15 4.34 22.65
CA ALA A 9 2.60 5.03 21.50
C ALA A 9 2.96 4.33 20.19
N ARG A 10 4.21 3.85 20.04
CA ARG A 10 4.64 3.05 18.88
C ARG A 10 3.89 1.73 18.78
N LEU A 11 3.75 0.99 19.88
CA LEU A 11 3.02 -0.28 19.90
C LEU A 11 1.54 -0.10 19.55
N GLN A 12 0.89 0.91 20.13
CA GLN A 12 -0.50 1.22 19.83
C GLN A 12 -0.68 1.62 18.36
N PHE A 13 0.16 2.52 17.84
CA PHE A 13 0.10 2.95 16.45
C PHE A 13 0.38 1.79 15.49
N ALA A 14 1.37 0.94 15.81
CA ALA A 14 1.70 -0.26 15.04
C ALA A 14 0.51 -1.23 14.98
N PHE A 15 -0.18 -1.47 16.10
CA PHE A 15 -1.39 -2.29 16.12
C PHE A 15 -2.49 -1.69 15.24
N THR A 16 -2.79 -0.40 15.42
CA THR A 16 -3.87 0.29 14.70
C THR A 16 -3.61 0.33 13.20
N VAL A 17 -2.41 0.72 12.75
CA VAL A 17 -2.09 0.78 11.32
C VAL A 17 -2.03 -0.61 10.69
N SER A 18 -1.52 -1.62 11.40
CA SER A 18 -1.47 -3.00 10.91
C SER A 18 -2.86 -3.62 10.77
N PHE A 19 -3.78 -3.31 11.70
CA PHE A 19 -5.17 -3.71 11.57
C PHE A 19 -5.86 -2.94 10.45
N HIS A 20 -5.65 -1.62 10.38
CA HIS A 20 -6.26 -0.77 9.37
C HIS A 20 -5.89 -1.22 7.96
N ILE A 21 -4.61 -1.42 7.65
CA ILE A 21 -4.13 -1.66 6.28
C ILE A 21 -4.74 -2.88 5.60
N ILE A 22 -5.20 -3.88 6.38
CA ILE A 22 -5.89 -5.08 5.87
C ILE A 22 -7.12 -4.69 5.04
N PHE A 23 -7.84 -3.63 5.44
CA PHE A 23 -9.08 -3.25 4.77
C PHE A 23 -8.86 -2.41 3.51
N PRO A 24 -8.13 -1.27 3.52
CA PRO A 24 -7.85 -0.49 2.32
C PRO A 24 -7.08 -1.26 1.26
N SER A 25 -6.07 -2.05 1.65
CA SER A 25 -5.31 -2.85 0.67
C SER A 25 -6.20 -3.83 -0.09
N PHE A 26 -7.24 -4.36 0.56
CA PHE A 26 -8.21 -5.22 -0.10
C PHE A 26 -9.30 -4.45 -0.85
N THR A 27 -9.83 -3.34 -0.29
CA THR A 27 -10.92 -2.58 -0.92
C THR A 27 -10.48 -1.83 -2.16
N ILE A 28 -9.24 -1.32 -2.22
CA ILE A 28 -8.67 -0.66 -3.41
C ILE A 28 -8.67 -1.61 -4.61
N GLY A 29 -8.22 -2.85 -4.44
CA GLY A 29 -8.23 -3.81 -5.53
C GLY A 29 -9.62 -4.38 -5.79
N LEU A 30 -10.44 -4.54 -4.74
CA LEU A 30 -11.77 -5.11 -4.89
C LEU A 30 -12.74 -4.15 -5.59
N SER A 31 -12.65 -2.85 -5.34
CA SER A 31 -13.44 -1.84 -6.08
C SER A 31 -13.11 -1.87 -7.57
N ALA A 32 -11.81 -1.92 -7.92
CA ALA A 32 -11.35 -2.05 -9.30
C ALA A 32 -11.81 -3.36 -9.96
N PHE A 33 -11.79 -4.47 -9.21
CA PHE A 33 -12.31 -5.76 -9.68
C PHE A 33 -13.82 -5.71 -9.94
N ILE A 34 -14.60 -5.13 -9.02
CA ILE A 34 -16.06 -4.96 -9.20
C ILE A 34 -16.36 -4.07 -10.39
N ALA A 35 -15.67 -2.94 -10.53
CA ALA A 35 -15.81 -2.06 -11.69
C ALA A 35 -15.50 -2.81 -13.01
N THR A 36 -14.48 -3.66 -13.00
CA THR A 36 -14.13 -4.51 -14.16
C THR A 36 -15.25 -5.51 -14.49
N LEU A 37 -15.82 -6.17 -13.48
CA LEU A 37 -16.95 -7.08 -13.68
C LEU A 37 -18.17 -6.37 -14.26
N GLU A 38 -18.50 -5.18 -13.74
CA GLU A 38 -19.61 -4.36 -14.24
C GLU A 38 -19.39 -3.89 -15.69
N LEU A 39 -18.18 -3.48 -16.03
CA LEU A 39 -17.80 -3.12 -17.40
C LEU A 39 -17.87 -4.33 -18.35
N LEU A 40 -17.45 -5.51 -17.90
CA LEU A 40 -17.57 -6.74 -18.68
C LEU A 40 -19.03 -7.17 -18.85
N TRP A 41 -19.85 -6.99 -17.81
CA TRP A 41 -21.28 -7.26 -17.88
C TRP A 41 -21.96 -6.39 -18.92
N ILE A 42 -21.81 -5.06 -18.88
CA ILE A 42 -22.46 -4.18 -19.86
C ILE A 42 -21.95 -4.41 -21.29
N LYS A 43 -20.69 -4.84 -21.45
CA LYS A 43 -20.08 -5.13 -22.76
C LYS A 43 -20.51 -6.47 -23.35
N THR A 44 -20.67 -7.49 -22.52
CA THR A 44 -20.88 -8.89 -22.98
C THR A 44 -22.28 -9.43 -22.71
N ASP A 45 -23.07 -8.73 -21.90
CA ASP A 45 -24.39 -9.15 -21.39
C ASP A 45 -24.39 -10.54 -20.71
N ARG A 46 -23.22 -10.99 -20.23
CA ARG A 46 -23.08 -12.26 -19.52
C ARG A 46 -23.41 -12.09 -18.04
N ASP A 47 -24.49 -12.73 -17.59
CA ASP A 47 -24.98 -12.64 -16.22
C ASP A 47 -23.98 -13.08 -15.14
N VAL A 48 -23.03 -13.95 -15.47
CA VAL A 48 -22.00 -14.39 -14.50
C VAL A 48 -21.22 -13.22 -13.91
N PHE A 49 -20.89 -12.20 -14.71
CA PHE A 49 -20.17 -11.02 -14.25
C PHE A 49 -21.02 -10.19 -13.28
N HIS A 50 -22.32 -10.06 -13.58
CA HIS A 50 -23.27 -9.36 -12.72
C HIS A 50 -23.55 -10.09 -11.40
N ARG A 51 -23.61 -11.43 -11.43
CA ARG A 51 -23.73 -12.23 -10.19
C ARG A 51 -22.49 -12.08 -9.32
N LEU A 52 -21.31 -12.11 -9.93
CA LEU A 52 -20.03 -11.92 -9.23
C LEU A 52 -19.89 -10.52 -8.66
N SER A 53 -20.22 -9.46 -9.42
CA SER A 53 -20.13 -8.09 -8.92
C SER A 53 -21.03 -7.90 -7.70
N ARG A 54 -22.28 -8.38 -7.74
CA ARG A 54 -23.19 -8.36 -6.58
C ARG A 54 -22.68 -9.15 -5.37
N PHE A 55 -22.03 -10.29 -5.60
CA PHE A 55 -21.40 -11.07 -4.52
C PHE A 55 -20.28 -10.28 -3.86
N TRP A 56 -19.35 -9.75 -4.65
CA TRP A 56 -18.19 -9.02 -4.15
C TRP A 56 -18.54 -7.66 -3.56
N THR A 57 -19.57 -6.97 -4.06
CA THR A 57 -20.06 -5.70 -3.50
C THR A 57 -20.49 -5.85 -2.03
N LYS A 58 -21.07 -6.99 -1.64
CA LYS A 58 -21.42 -7.25 -0.23
C LYS A 58 -20.18 -7.36 0.66
N ILE A 59 -19.16 -8.07 0.18
CA ILE A 59 -17.89 -8.26 0.90
C ILE A 59 -17.14 -6.92 0.98
N PHE A 60 -17.11 -6.19 -0.14
CA PHE A 60 -16.58 -4.84 -0.24
C PHE A 60 -17.21 -3.93 0.81
N ALA A 61 -18.55 -3.89 0.93
CA ALA A 61 -19.24 -3.03 1.88
C ALA A 61 -18.80 -3.26 3.34
N VAL A 62 -18.63 -4.53 3.74
CA VAL A 62 -18.17 -4.88 5.09
C VAL A 62 -16.73 -4.44 5.30
N SER A 63 -15.84 -4.77 4.36
CA SER A 63 -14.43 -4.39 4.44
C SER A 63 -14.26 -2.87 4.44
N PHE A 64 -15.00 -2.18 3.59
CA PHE A 64 -14.99 -0.72 3.48
C PHE A 64 -15.43 -0.06 4.79
N ALA A 65 -16.54 -0.52 5.39
CA ALA A 65 -16.99 -0.02 6.69
C ALA A 65 -15.92 -0.19 7.78
N MET A 66 -15.27 -1.35 7.83
CA MET A 66 -14.17 -1.59 8.78
C MET A 66 -12.95 -0.70 8.50
N GLY A 67 -12.65 -0.44 7.22
CA GLY A 67 -11.64 0.53 6.81
C GLY A 67 -11.93 1.93 7.33
N VAL A 68 -13.16 2.43 7.17
CA VAL A 68 -13.58 3.75 7.67
C VAL A 68 -13.44 3.83 9.19
N VAL A 69 -13.96 2.85 9.93
CA VAL A 69 -13.91 2.84 11.41
C VAL A 69 -12.47 2.83 11.91
N SER A 70 -11.62 1.97 11.35
CA SER A 70 -10.20 1.89 11.75
C SER A 70 -9.39 3.12 11.31
N GLY A 71 -9.72 3.72 10.17
CA GLY A 71 -9.07 4.93 9.65
C GLY A 71 -9.35 6.17 10.50
N ILE A 72 -10.58 6.30 11.02
CA ILE A 72 -10.93 7.36 11.97
C ILE A 72 -10.07 7.25 13.24
N VAL A 73 -9.89 6.04 13.79
CA VAL A 73 -9.03 5.85 14.97
C VAL A 73 -7.58 6.23 14.66
N LEU A 74 -7.07 5.84 13.50
CA LEU A 74 -5.71 6.16 13.06
C LEU A 74 -5.49 7.67 12.91
N SER A 75 -6.47 8.40 12.34
CA SER A 75 -6.35 9.85 12.12
C SER A 75 -6.27 10.62 13.45
N TYR A 76 -7.06 10.24 14.45
CA TYR A 76 -6.98 10.84 15.79
C TYR A 76 -5.65 10.54 16.50
N GLN A 77 -5.06 9.37 16.27
CA GLN A 77 -3.79 9.00 16.91
C GLN A 77 -2.62 9.92 16.54
N PHE A 78 -2.62 10.53 15.35
CA PHE A 78 -1.63 11.57 15.03
C PHE A 78 -1.67 12.70 16.05
N GLY A 79 -2.86 13.23 16.37
CA GLY A 79 -3.01 14.33 17.32
C GLY A 79 -2.82 13.92 18.78
N THR A 80 -3.40 12.78 19.20
CA THR A 80 -3.41 12.39 20.62
C THR A 80 -2.07 11.85 21.10
N ASN A 81 -1.38 11.07 20.27
CA ASN A 81 -0.17 10.34 20.67
C ASN A 81 1.10 10.95 20.08
N TRP A 82 0.98 11.76 19.02
CA TRP A 82 2.10 12.36 18.30
C TRP A 82 1.94 13.89 18.17
N SER A 83 1.51 14.55 19.25
CA SER A 83 1.17 15.99 19.25
C SER A 83 2.28 16.88 18.70
N ARG A 84 3.55 16.65 19.09
CA ARG A 84 4.67 17.44 18.58
C ARG A 84 4.93 17.20 17.09
N PHE A 85 4.74 15.97 16.61
CA PHE A 85 4.79 15.70 15.17
C PHE A 85 3.68 16.47 14.44
N SER A 86 2.44 16.40 14.95
CA SER A 86 1.31 17.15 14.37
C SER A 86 1.52 18.65 14.38
N GLU A 87 2.13 19.21 15.43
CA GLU A 87 2.47 20.63 15.50
C GLU A 87 3.52 21.00 14.45
N VAL A 88 4.62 20.24 14.38
CA VAL A 88 5.76 20.54 13.51
C VAL A 88 5.43 20.36 12.04
N THR A 89 4.75 19.27 11.66
CA THR A 89 4.50 18.93 10.25
C THR A 89 3.09 19.28 9.78
N GLY A 90 2.24 19.82 10.67
CA GLY A 90 0.81 20.02 10.43
C GLY A 90 0.51 20.88 9.20
N SER A 91 1.30 21.93 8.96
CA SER A 91 1.11 22.82 7.80
C SER A 91 1.40 22.16 6.45
N VAL A 92 2.10 21.02 6.42
CA VAL A 92 2.40 20.25 5.21
C VAL A 92 1.52 18.99 5.13
N ILE A 93 1.53 18.16 6.16
CA ILE A 93 0.82 16.87 6.17
C ILE A 93 -0.69 17.05 6.33
N GLY A 94 -1.13 18.04 7.14
CA GLY A 94 -2.54 18.29 7.40
C GLY A 94 -3.36 18.50 6.12
N PRO A 95 -2.93 19.39 5.20
CA PRO A 95 -3.59 19.55 3.91
C PRO A 95 -3.63 18.28 3.06
N LEU A 96 -2.56 17.48 3.00
CA LEU A 96 -2.55 16.23 2.22
C LEU A 96 -3.61 15.23 2.72
N ILE A 97 -3.69 15.04 4.04
CA ILE A 97 -4.72 14.19 4.67
C ILE A 97 -6.11 14.83 4.52
N GLY A 98 -6.22 16.15 4.59
CA GLY A 98 -7.47 16.86 4.36
C GLY A 98 -8.02 16.66 2.94
N PHE A 99 -7.15 16.70 1.92
CA PHE A 99 -7.52 16.45 0.53
C PHE A 99 -7.95 15.02 0.27
N GLU A 100 -7.41 14.04 1.00
CA GLU A 100 -7.92 12.67 0.99
C GLU A 100 -9.42 12.64 1.30
N VAL A 101 -9.82 13.27 2.40
CA VAL A 101 -11.23 13.33 2.81
C VAL A 101 -12.07 14.08 1.77
N LEU A 102 -11.63 15.27 1.36
CA LEU A 102 -12.40 16.15 0.48
C LEU A 102 -12.60 15.58 -0.93
N THR A 103 -11.61 14.87 -1.47
CA THR A 103 -11.64 14.45 -2.88
C THR A 103 -11.94 12.97 -3.04
N ALA A 104 -11.40 12.10 -2.18
CA ALA A 104 -11.61 10.66 -2.29
C ALA A 104 -12.85 10.23 -1.49
N PHE A 105 -12.92 10.54 -0.20
CA PHE A 105 -14.02 10.03 0.64
C PHE A 105 -15.38 10.58 0.23
N PHE A 106 -15.48 11.86 -0.15
CA PHE A 106 -16.74 12.41 -0.66
C PHE A 106 -17.15 11.76 -1.98
N LEU A 107 -16.20 11.51 -2.88
CA LEU A 107 -16.47 10.82 -4.13
C LEU A 107 -16.96 9.40 -3.88
N GLU A 108 -16.25 8.65 -3.04
CA GLU A 108 -16.64 7.32 -2.59
C GLU A 108 -18.02 7.33 -1.94
N ALA A 109 -18.25 8.16 -0.92
CA ALA A 109 -19.53 8.20 -0.19
C ALA A 109 -20.72 8.49 -1.13
N THR A 110 -20.53 9.37 -2.11
CA THR A 110 -21.58 9.73 -3.08
C THR A 110 -21.93 8.53 -3.98
N PHE A 111 -20.93 7.89 -4.59
CA PHE A 111 -21.18 6.80 -5.55
C PHE A 111 -21.37 5.44 -4.88
N LEU A 112 -20.87 5.25 -3.66
CA LEU A 112 -21.04 4.04 -2.88
C LEU A 112 -22.51 3.76 -2.59
N GLY A 113 -23.29 4.78 -2.25
CA GLY A 113 -24.74 4.61 -2.07
C GLY A 113 -25.43 4.04 -3.32
N VAL A 114 -25.03 4.52 -4.51
CA VAL A 114 -25.53 4.02 -5.79
C VAL A 114 -25.03 2.60 -6.07
N MET A 115 -23.74 2.32 -5.83
CA MET A 115 -23.16 0.99 -5.99
C MET A 115 -23.86 -0.07 -5.12
N LEU A 116 -24.17 0.26 -3.85
CA LEU A 116 -24.80 -0.65 -2.90
C LEU A 116 -26.30 -0.84 -3.16
N PHE A 117 -27.03 0.24 -3.45
CA PHE A 117 -28.49 0.25 -3.43
C PHE A 117 -29.16 0.55 -4.79
N GLY A 118 -28.38 0.84 -5.82
CA GLY A 118 -28.83 1.31 -7.13
C GLY A 118 -29.19 0.21 -8.15
N TRP A 119 -28.88 -1.07 -7.87
CA TRP A 119 -29.00 -2.19 -8.82
C TRP A 119 -30.28 -2.24 -9.67
N ASN A 120 -31.44 -1.98 -9.05
CA ASN A 120 -32.76 -1.95 -9.73
C ASN A 120 -33.44 -0.57 -9.62
N ARG A 121 -32.68 0.48 -9.30
CA ARG A 121 -33.19 1.83 -9.05
C ARG A 121 -32.58 2.88 -9.97
N VAL A 122 -31.42 2.60 -10.56
CA VAL A 122 -30.78 3.47 -11.55
C VAL A 122 -30.58 2.73 -12.87
N PRO A 123 -30.45 3.45 -14.00
CA PRO A 123 -30.07 2.84 -15.27
C PRO A 123 -28.75 2.08 -15.16
N ARG A 124 -28.59 0.99 -15.93
CA ARG A 124 -27.40 0.13 -15.91
C ARG A 124 -26.09 0.94 -16.02
N TRP A 125 -26.02 1.86 -16.98
CA TRP A 125 -24.82 2.69 -17.20
C TRP A 125 -24.44 3.54 -15.98
N LEU A 126 -25.42 4.01 -15.21
CA LEU A 126 -25.19 4.83 -14.02
C LEU A 126 -24.68 3.98 -12.85
N HIS A 127 -25.15 2.73 -12.74
CA HIS A 127 -24.61 1.78 -11.76
C HIS A 127 -23.16 1.40 -12.07
N VAL A 128 -22.85 1.12 -13.34
CA VAL A 128 -21.47 0.87 -13.79
C VAL A 128 -20.58 2.09 -13.52
N LEU A 129 -21.05 3.30 -13.85
CA LEU A 129 -20.33 4.54 -13.55
C LEU A 129 -20.07 4.68 -12.05
N ALA A 130 -21.05 4.38 -11.19
CA ALA A 130 -20.85 4.43 -9.75
C ALA A 130 -19.76 3.47 -9.28
N CYS A 131 -19.70 2.24 -9.80
CA CYS A 131 -18.64 1.29 -9.46
C CYS A 131 -17.26 1.80 -9.92
N VAL A 132 -17.17 2.41 -11.10
CA VAL A 132 -15.93 3.03 -11.60
C VAL A 132 -15.51 4.21 -10.72
N MET A 133 -16.43 5.09 -10.34
CA MET A 133 -16.12 6.24 -9.50
C MET A 133 -15.71 5.84 -8.08
N VAL A 134 -16.28 4.76 -7.53
CA VAL A 134 -15.80 4.17 -6.26
C VAL A 134 -14.38 3.63 -6.42
N ALA A 135 -14.06 2.93 -7.53
CA ALA A 135 -12.70 2.47 -7.79
C ALA A 135 -11.69 3.63 -7.91
N VAL A 136 -12.05 4.68 -8.65
CA VAL A 136 -11.24 5.90 -8.78
C VAL A 136 -11.07 6.58 -7.43
N GLY A 137 -12.13 6.71 -6.64
CA GLY A 137 -12.08 7.25 -5.28
C GLY A 137 -11.08 6.51 -4.40
N THR A 138 -11.16 5.16 -4.37
CA THR A 138 -10.23 4.36 -3.56
C THR A 138 -8.78 4.50 -4.00
N ALA A 139 -8.52 4.66 -5.30
CA ALA A 139 -7.18 4.95 -5.82
C ALA A 139 -6.71 6.37 -5.48
N MET A 140 -7.62 7.35 -5.47
CA MET A 140 -7.32 8.72 -5.05
C MET A 140 -7.06 8.81 -3.54
N SER A 141 -7.72 8.01 -2.71
CA SER A 141 -7.38 7.93 -1.28
C SER A 141 -5.95 7.43 -1.11
N ALA A 142 -5.59 6.34 -1.81
CA ALA A 142 -4.22 5.84 -1.82
C ALA A 142 -3.21 6.90 -2.29
N PHE A 143 -3.55 7.71 -3.31
CA PHE A 143 -2.71 8.82 -3.77
C PHE A 143 -2.37 9.80 -2.64
N TRP A 144 -3.37 10.33 -1.94
CA TRP A 144 -3.15 11.36 -0.92
C TRP A 144 -2.43 10.84 0.32
N ILE A 145 -2.83 9.66 0.81
CA ILE A 145 -2.19 9.09 2.01
C ILE A 145 -0.75 8.63 1.71
N LEU A 146 -0.47 8.12 0.51
CA LEU A 146 0.90 7.79 0.11
C LEU A 146 1.72 9.03 -0.18
N SER A 147 1.12 10.13 -0.66
CA SER A 147 1.81 11.41 -0.81
C SER A 147 2.32 11.89 0.55
N ALA A 148 1.46 11.89 1.57
CA ALA A 148 1.84 12.20 2.96
C ALA A 148 2.91 11.24 3.51
N ASN A 149 2.71 9.92 3.36
CA ASN A 149 3.69 8.93 3.83
C ASN A 149 5.04 9.05 3.13
N SER A 150 5.05 9.35 1.83
CA SER A 150 6.29 9.50 1.05
C SER A 150 7.03 10.78 1.45
N TRP A 151 6.30 11.86 1.73
CA TRP A 151 6.90 13.09 2.24
C TRP A 151 7.56 12.88 3.61
N MET A 152 6.97 12.07 4.49
CA MET A 152 7.60 11.69 5.77
C MET A 152 8.93 10.93 5.60
N GLN A 153 9.22 10.42 4.39
CA GLN A 153 10.40 9.60 4.10
C GLN A 153 11.46 10.40 3.33
N THR A 154 11.02 11.22 2.38
CA THR A 154 11.87 12.06 1.54
C THR A 154 11.26 13.47 1.48
N PRO A 155 11.32 14.25 2.58
CA PRO A 155 10.64 15.54 2.65
C PRO A 155 11.33 16.57 1.75
N THR A 156 10.54 17.24 0.91
CA THR A 156 10.97 18.27 -0.06
C THR A 156 9.93 19.38 -0.13
N GLY A 157 10.24 20.49 -0.81
CA GLY A 157 9.30 21.59 -1.02
C GLY A 157 8.85 22.32 0.25
N TYR A 158 9.66 22.30 1.32
CA TYR A 158 9.34 22.93 2.60
C TYR A 158 10.55 23.65 3.20
N GLU A 159 10.30 24.53 4.16
CA GLU A 159 11.34 25.11 5.02
C GLU A 159 10.97 25.03 6.49
N MET A 160 11.97 25.06 7.35
CA MET A 160 11.78 25.13 8.81
C MET A 160 11.83 26.59 9.26
N ARG A 161 10.74 27.10 9.84
CA ARG A 161 10.69 28.39 10.52
C ARG A 161 10.24 28.18 11.95
N ASP A 162 11.03 28.64 12.92
CA ASP A 162 10.75 28.50 14.36
C ASP A 162 10.44 27.06 14.80
N GLY A 163 11.09 26.08 14.16
CA GLY A 163 10.89 24.66 14.46
C GLY A 163 9.61 24.04 13.88
N LEU A 164 8.90 24.75 13.01
CA LEU A 164 7.72 24.26 12.27
C LEU A 164 8.03 24.17 10.77
N ALA A 165 7.47 23.17 10.09
CA ALA A 165 7.61 22.96 8.65
C ALA A 165 6.56 23.76 7.88
N TYR A 166 6.99 24.69 7.04
CA TYR A 166 6.12 25.49 6.17
C TYR A 166 6.26 25.07 4.71
N PRO A 167 5.14 24.89 3.97
CA PRO A 167 5.18 24.51 2.57
C PRO A 167 5.69 25.66 1.70
N LEU A 168 6.61 25.36 0.78
CA LEU A 168 7.13 26.26 -0.25
C LEU A 168 6.59 25.89 -1.63
N ASP A 169 6.58 24.60 -1.98
CA ASP A 169 6.13 24.08 -3.27
C ASP A 169 5.29 22.81 -3.08
N TRP A 170 4.01 22.90 -3.41
CA TRP A 170 3.07 21.78 -3.28
C TRP A 170 3.34 20.65 -4.28
N ILE A 171 3.86 20.95 -5.46
CA ILE A 171 4.20 19.92 -6.45
C ILE A 171 5.37 19.09 -5.93
N GLU A 172 6.41 19.74 -5.38
CA GLU A 172 7.54 19.02 -4.77
C GLU A 172 7.14 18.26 -3.50
N ILE A 173 6.20 18.78 -2.71
CA ILE A 173 5.66 18.07 -1.54
C ILE A 173 4.90 16.83 -1.98
N ILE A 174 3.97 16.98 -2.93
CA ILE A 174 3.08 15.91 -3.36
C ILE A 174 3.86 14.82 -4.11
N PHE A 175 4.68 15.23 -5.08
CA PHE A 175 5.50 14.38 -5.93
C PHE A 175 6.95 14.34 -5.44
N ASN A 176 7.11 14.17 -4.13
CA ASN A 176 8.42 14.01 -3.51
C ASN A 176 9.17 12.77 -4.05
N PRO A 177 10.50 12.68 -3.86
CA PRO A 177 11.33 11.72 -4.58
C PRO A 177 10.95 10.24 -4.43
N SER A 178 10.29 9.84 -3.35
CA SER A 178 9.86 8.45 -3.15
C SER A 178 8.42 8.17 -3.59
N PHE A 179 7.59 9.20 -3.81
CA PHE A 179 6.17 9.06 -4.09
C PHE A 179 5.85 8.25 -5.36
N LEU A 180 6.53 8.57 -6.47
CA LEU A 180 6.31 7.91 -7.76
C LEU A 180 6.75 6.44 -7.77
N HIS A 181 7.47 5.98 -6.76
CA HIS A 181 7.79 4.57 -6.55
C HIS A 181 6.82 3.90 -5.58
N ARG A 182 6.49 4.57 -4.47
CA ARG A 182 5.63 4.04 -3.41
C ARG A 182 4.18 3.87 -3.86
N LEU A 183 3.60 4.84 -4.59
CA LEU A 183 2.22 4.77 -5.06
C LEU A 183 1.97 3.55 -5.96
N PRO A 184 2.69 3.34 -7.09
CA PRO A 184 2.46 2.18 -7.93
C PRO A 184 2.77 0.88 -7.18
N HIS A 185 3.80 0.84 -6.32
CA HIS A 185 4.12 -0.35 -5.53
C HIS A 185 2.95 -0.76 -4.60
N MET A 186 2.31 0.21 -3.96
CA MET A 186 1.16 -0.02 -3.08
C MET A 186 -0.10 -0.43 -3.85
N LEU A 187 -0.40 0.25 -4.97
CA LEU A 187 -1.57 -0.07 -5.79
C LEU A 187 -1.48 -1.47 -6.40
N LEU A 188 -0.31 -1.83 -6.95
CA LEU A 188 -0.07 -3.16 -7.50
C LEU A 188 -0.14 -4.23 -6.40
N ALA A 189 0.38 -3.97 -5.20
CA ALA A 189 0.23 -4.86 -4.05
C ALA A 189 -1.24 -5.05 -3.62
N ALA A 190 -2.05 -4.00 -3.64
CA ALA A 190 -3.49 -4.07 -3.39
C ALA A 190 -4.19 -4.94 -4.44
N TYR A 191 -3.85 -4.79 -5.72
CA TYR A 191 -4.39 -5.61 -6.81
C TYR A 191 -3.99 -7.09 -6.69
N LEU A 192 -2.75 -7.37 -6.31
CA LEU A 192 -2.28 -8.73 -6.01
C LEU A 192 -3.04 -9.34 -4.82
N THR A 193 -3.25 -8.55 -3.76
CA THR A 193 -4.01 -8.97 -2.57
C THR A 193 -5.42 -9.38 -2.95
N THR A 194 -6.15 -8.52 -3.67
CA THR A 194 -7.50 -8.86 -4.17
C THR A 194 -7.46 -10.07 -5.08
N SER A 195 -6.49 -10.16 -5.99
CA SER A 195 -6.37 -11.28 -6.91
C SER A 195 -6.21 -12.62 -6.18
N LEU A 196 -5.33 -12.69 -5.18
CA LEU A 196 -5.14 -13.89 -4.35
C LEU A 196 -6.40 -14.26 -3.56
N VAL A 197 -7.12 -13.27 -3.01
CA VAL A 197 -8.38 -13.50 -2.30
C VAL A 197 -9.46 -14.04 -3.25
N VAL A 198 -9.63 -13.43 -4.43
CA VAL A 198 -10.58 -13.88 -5.47
C VAL A 198 -10.22 -15.30 -5.95
N LEU A 199 -8.93 -15.57 -6.17
CA LEU A 199 -8.42 -16.90 -6.53
C LEU A 199 -8.77 -17.94 -5.46
N ALA A 200 -8.51 -17.63 -4.18
CA ALA A 200 -8.78 -18.53 -3.07
C ALA A 200 -10.28 -18.84 -2.95
N VAL A 201 -11.15 -17.83 -3.08
CA VAL A 201 -12.61 -18.03 -3.06
C VAL A 201 -13.08 -18.86 -4.26
N GLY A 202 -12.58 -18.57 -5.46
CA GLY A 202 -12.87 -19.35 -6.68
C GLY A 202 -12.43 -20.80 -6.57
N ALA A 203 -11.19 -21.04 -6.14
CA ALA A 203 -10.65 -22.38 -5.94
C ALA A 203 -11.47 -23.17 -4.90
N ARG A 204 -11.85 -22.55 -3.79
CA ARG A 204 -12.71 -23.18 -2.77
C ARG A 204 -14.05 -23.63 -3.35
N TYR A 205 -14.73 -22.78 -4.12
CA TYR A 205 -16.01 -23.15 -4.72
C TYR A 205 -15.87 -24.24 -5.78
N LEU A 206 -14.81 -24.19 -6.58
CA LEU A 206 -14.53 -25.21 -7.58
C LEU A 206 -14.23 -26.58 -6.94
N LEU A 207 -13.41 -26.61 -5.89
CA LEU A 207 -13.13 -27.83 -5.12
C LEU A 207 -14.39 -28.42 -4.47
N ALA A 208 -15.32 -27.56 -4.05
CA ALA A 208 -16.59 -27.97 -3.47
C ALA A 208 -17.65 -28.37 -4.52
N GLY A 209 -17.36 -28.24 -5.82
CA GLY A 209 -18.32 -28.51 -6.90
C GLY A 209 -19.53 -27.56 -6.91
N LYS A 210 -19.41 -26.36 -6.35
CA LYS A 210 -20.50 -25.36 -6.24
C LYS A 210 -20.17 -24.13 -7.08
N PHE A 211 -21.20 -23.49 -7.64
CA PHE A 211 -21.06 -22.24 -8.42
C PHE A 211 -19.94 -22.32 -9.46
N THR A 212 -19.90 -23.43 -10.21
CA THR A 212 -18.73 -23.80 -11.03
C THR A 212 -18.45 -22.79 -12.14
N GLU A 213 -19.47 -22.11 -12.65
CA GLU A 213 -19.31 -21.06 -13.66
C GLU A 213 -18.60 -19.84 -13.04
N GLU A 214 -19.13 -19.32 -11.92
CA GLU A 214 -18.57 -18.19 -11.17
C GLU A 214 -17.15 -18.48 -10.68
N ALA A 215 -16.93 -19.70 -10.16
CA ALA A 215 -15.66 -20.16 -9.66
C ALA A 215 -14.58 -20.15 -10.74
N ARG A 216 -14.90 -20.65 -11.95
CA ARG A 216 -13.96 -20.62 -13.08
C ARG A 216 -13.65 -19.20 -13.52
N VAL A 217 -14.64 -18.31 -13.59
CA VAL A 217 -14.42 -16.90 -13.96
C VAL A 217 -13.52 -16.21 -12.93
N MET A 218 -13.79 -16.38 -11.63
CA MET A 218 -12.94 -15.84 -10.55
C MET A 218 -11.50 -16.33 -10.67
N MET A 219 -11.29 -17.65 -10.85
CA MET A 219 -9.96 -18.21 -11.01
C MET A 219 -9.24 -17.67 -12.25
N GLN A 220 -9.91 -17.62 -13.40
CA GLN A 220 -9.32 -17.16 -14.66
C GLN A 220 -8.89 -15.69 -14.57
N MET A 221 -9.77 -14.82 -14.06
CA MET A 221 -9.46 -13.39 -13.91
C MET A 221 -8.34 -13.17 -12.90
N ALA A 222 -8.35 -13.90 -11.78
CA ALA A 222 -7.32 -13.78 -10.75
C ALA A 222 -5.95 -14.28 -11.23
N ILE A 223 -5.88 -15.46 -11.85
CA ILE A 223 -4.63 -15.99 -12.41
C ILE A 223 -4.10 -15.04 -13.51
N GLY A 224 -4.98 -14.53 -14.37
CA GLY A 224 -4.60 -13.55 -15.40
C GLY A 224 -4.02 -12.27 -14.79
N MET A 225 -4.67 -11.74 -13.74
CA MET A 225 -4.16 -10.58 -13.00
C MET A 225 -2.81 -10.87 -12.35
N LEU A 226 -2.64 -12.03 -11.71
CA LEU A 226 -1.37 -12.42 -11.08
C LEU A 226 -0.24 -12.52 -12.10
N ALA A 227 -0.50 -13.14 -13.26
CA ALA A 227 0.49 -13.33 -14.31
C ALA A 227 1.02 -12.00 -14.87
N ILE A 228 0.21 -10.93 -14.85
CA ILE A 228 0.59 -9.60 -15.34
C ILE A 228 1.16 -8.74 -14.21
N VAL A 229 0.46 -8.66 -13.09
CA VAL A 229 0.79 -7.71 -12.01
C VAL A 229 1.99 -8.17 -11.19
N ALA A 230 2.20 -9.47 -10.98
CA ALA A 230 3.30 -9.93 -10.13
C ALA A 230 4.70 -9.61 -10.72
N PRO A 231 4.96 -9.80 -12.03
CA PRO A 231 6.21 -9.33 -12.64
C PRO A 231 6.38 -7.81 -12.56
N ILE A 232 5.30 -7.04 -12.76
CA ILE A 232 5.35 -5.57 -12.66
C ILE A 232 5.65 -5.13 -11.22
N GLN A 233 5.03 -5.78 -10.22
CA GLN A 233 5.30 -5.55 -8.80
C GLN A 233 6.78 -5.76 -8.48
N ALA A 234 7.38 -6.84 -8.99
CA ALA A 234 8.79 -7.14 -8.77
C ALA A 234 9.69 -6.03 -9.34
N TYR A 235 9.44 -5.60 -10.58
CA TYR A 235 10.17 -4.50 -11.22
C TYR A 235 9.99 -3.17 -10.48
N VAL A 236 8.76 -2.82 -10.11
CA VAL A 236 8.47 -1.58 -9.35
C VAL A 236 9.08 -1.65 -7.94
N GLY A 237 9.13 -2.84 -7.34
CA GLY A 237 9.80 -3.09 -6.07
C GLY A 237 11.30 -2.87 -6.14
N ASP A 238 11.95 -3.38 -7.17
CA ASP A 238 13.36 -3.14 -7.44
C ASP A 238 13.64 -1.64 -7.62
N ALA A 239 12.88 -0.97 -8.49
CA ALA A 239 12.99 0.48 -8.69
C ALA A 239 12.77 1.28 -7.39
N HIS A 240 11.86 0.85 -6.52
CA HIS A 240 11.67 1.45 -5.21
C HIS A 240 12.84 1.18 -4.26
N GLY A 241 13.43 -0.02 -4.32
CA GLY A 241 14.65 -0.40 -3.60
C GLY A 241 15.82 0.50 -3.97
N LEU A 242 16.04 0.74 -5.27
CA LEU A 242 17.08 1.66 -5.78
C LEU A 242 16.86 3.11 -5.31
N ASN A 243 15.62 3.58 -5.32
CA ASN A 243 15.27 4.89 -4.76
C ASN A 243 15.60 4.96 -3.27
N THR A 244 15.27 3.92 -2.51
CA THR A 244 15.56 3.83 -1.07
C THR A 244 17.07 3.73 -0.81
N ALA A 245 17.83 3.03 -1.65
CA ALA A 245 19.29 2.98 -1.57
C ALA A 245 19.90 4.38 -1.75
N LYS A 246 19.31 5.23 -2.59
CA LYS A 246 19.76 6.62 -2.79
C LYS A 246 19.44 7.53 -1.60
N TYR A 247 18.20 7.50 -1.10
CA TYR A 247 17.73 8.49 -0.11
C TYR A 247 17.82 8.00 1.34
N GLN A 248 17.76 6.70 1.57
CA GLN A 248 17.73 6.06 2.90
C GLN A 248 18.56 4.76 2.92
N PRO A 249 19.86 4.81 2.56
CA PRO A 249 20.71 3.62 2.39
C PRO A 249 20.80 2.74 3.64
N ALA A 250 20.74 3.32 4.84
CA ALA A 250 20.71 2.56 6.10
C ALA A 250 19.54 1.56 6.17
N LYS A 251 18.39 1.85 5.54
CA LYS A 251 17.26 0.91 5.47
C LYS A 251 17.53 -0.27 4.57
N ILE A 252 18.17 -0.04 3.42
CA ILE A 252 18.57 -1.13 2.52
C ILE A 252 19.62 -2.00 3.20
N ALA A 253 20.62 -1.38 3.85
CA ALA A 253 21.61 -2.12 4.64
C ALA A 253 20.95 -2.96 5.74
N ALA A 254 19.94 -2.43 6.43
CA ALA A 254 19.18 -3.17 7.45
C ALA A 254 18.34 -4.31 6.86
N ILE A 255 17.64 -4.09 5.75
CA ILE A 255 16.83 -5.09 5.05
C ILE A 255 17.70 -6.27 4.58
N GLU A 256 18.86 -5.97 4.02
CA GLU A 256 19.82 -6.97 3.52
C GLU A 256 20.72 -7.54 4.63
N ALA A 257 20.52 -7.15 5.90
CA ALA A 257 21.39 -7.49 7.03
C ALA A 257 22.89 -7.31 6.70
N HIS A 258 23.20 -6.23 5.97
CA HIS A 258 24.49 -5.94 5.39
C HIS A 258 25.30 -5.02 6.30
N TRP A 259 26.31 -5.57 6.96
CA TRP A 259 27.10 -4.86 7.97
C TRP A 259 28.30 -4.11 7.40
N ASP A 260 29.03 -4.72 6.47
CA ASP A 260 30.34 -4.25 5.96
C ASP A 260 30.23 -3.75 4.52
N GLY A 261 30.15 -2.43 4.33
CA GLY A 261 30.04 -1.79 3.01
C GLY A 261 31.26 -1.96 2.09
N SER A 262 32.38 -2.48 2.60
CA SER A 262 33.62 -2.62 1.82
C SER A 262 33.65 -3.83 0.89
N LYS A 263 32.66 -4.73 0.99
CA LYS A 263 32.59 -5.98 0.22
C LYS A 263 31.28 -6.12 -0.54
N PRO A 264 31.26 -6.86 -1.67
CA PRO A 264 30.01 -7.21 -2.32
C PRO A 264 29.08 -7.95 -1.36
N ALA A 265 27.83 -7.51 -1.28
CA ALA A 265 26.84 -8.01 -0.34
C ALA A 265 26.11 -9.24 -0.91
N PRO A 266 25.95 -10.31 -0.13
CA PRO A 266 25.07 -11.41 -0.50
C PRO A 266 23.60 -10.99 -0.35
N LEU A 267 22.69 -11.57 -1.15
CA LEU A 267 21.24 -11.44 -0.92
C LEU A 267 20.87 -12.33 0.25
N VAL A 268 20.51 -11.74 1.38
CA VAL A 268 20.18 -12.47 2.59
C VAL A 268 18.72 -12.90 2.55
N LEU A 269 18.47 -14.19 2.39
CA LEU A 269 17.11 -14.75 2.40
C LEU A 269 16.57 -14.89 3.81
N PHE A 270 17.46 -15.18 4.77
CA PHE A 270 17.15 -15.26 6.19
C PHE A 270 18.40 -14.96 7.01
N ALA A 271 18.28 -14.17 8.08
CA ALA A 271 19.35 -13.97 9.03
C ALA A 271 18.84 -13.80 10.46
N TRP A 272 19.70 -14.15 11.42
CA TRP A 272 19.59 -13.75 12.82
C TRP A 272 20.66 -12.70 13.11
N PRO A 273 20.34 -11.39 12.98
CA PRO A 273 21.29 -10.32 13.22
C PRO A 273 21.56 -10.09 14.71
N ASP A 274 22.79 -9.70 15.05
CA ASP A 274 23.17 -9.19 16.36
C ASP A 274 23.79 -7.81 16.21
N GLU A 275 23.07 -6.80 16.67
CA GLU A 275 23.48 -5.39 16.62
C GLU A 275 24.71 -5.10 17.47
N LYS A 276 24.87 -5.76 18.62
CA LYS A 276 26.04 -5.55 19.50
C LYS A 276 27.30 -6.16 18.92
N ALA A 277 27.16 -7.31 18.25
CA ALA A 277 28.27 -7.97 17.57
C ALA A 277 28.47 -7.45 16.14
N GLU A 278 27.58 -6.59 15.65
CA GLU A 278 27.53 -6.02 14.30
C GLU A 278 27.74 -7.08 13.20
N LYS A 279 27.03 -8.21 13.34
CA LYS A 279 27.12 -9.35 12.41
C LYS A 279 25.86 -10.20 12.43
N ASN A 280 25.71 -11.05 11.42
CA ASN A 280 24.71 -12.11 11.41
C ASN A 280 25.25 -13.32 12.18
N LEU A 281 24.53 -13.77 13.22
CA LEU A 281 24.86 -14.99 13.97
C LEU A 281 24.55 -16.25 13.16
N PHE A 282 23.55 -16.15 12.30
CA PHE A 282 23.14 -17.18 11.34
C PHE A 282 22.63 -16.48 10.09
N GLU A 283 22.97 -16.99 8.91
CA GLU A 283 22.44 -16.50 7.64
C GLU A 283 22.28 -17.60 6.59
N ILE A 284 21.23 -17.47 5.78
CA ILE A 284 21.02 -18.18 4.53
C ILE A 284 21.03 -17.11 3.45
N SER A 285 22.03 -17.14 2.58
CA SER A 285 22.25 -16.06 1.63
C SER A 285 22.68 -16.57 0.26
N ILE A 286 22.41 -15.79 -0.78
CA ILE A 286 22.87 -16.01 -2.15
C ILE A 286 24.07 -15.09 -2.38
N PRO A 287 25.29 -15.63 -2.59
CA PRO A 287 26.49 -14.81 -2.76
C PRO A 287 26.31 -13.73 -3.84
N ARG A 288 26.70 -12.49 -3.52
CA ARG A 288 26.64 -11.31 -4.41
C ARG A 288 25.24 -10.90 -4.92
N GLY A 289 24.18 -11.54 -4.43
CA GLY A 289 22.81 -11.27 -4.90
C GLY A 289 22.33 -9.85 -4.59
N ALA A 290 22.58 -9.34 -3.38
CA ALA A 290 22.19 -7.99 -2.99
C ALA A 290 22.98 -6.94 -3.77
N SER A 291 24.29 -7.15 -3.97
CA SER A 291 25.09 -6.30 -4.86
C SER A 291 24.50 -6.25 -6.27
N LEU A 292 24.12 -7.40 -6.84
CA LEU A 292 23.49 -7.46 -8.15
C LEU A 292 22.17 -6.69 -8.20
N MET A 293 21.32 -6.78 -7.18
CA MET A 293 20.03 -6.09 -7.17
C MET A 293 20.19 -4.58 -6.95
N ILE A 294 20.97 -4.18 -5.93
CA ILE A 294 21.06 -2.78 -5.50
C ILE A 294 21.97 -1.94 -6.42
N THR A 295 22.98 -2.55 -7.04
CA THR A 295 23.96 -1.84 -7.87
C THR A 295 23.95 -2.27 -9.34
N HIS A 296 23.19 -3.30 -9.70
CA HIS A 296 23.23 -3.93 -11.03
C HIS A 296 24.62 -4.45 -11.42
N SER A 297 25.46 -4.78 -10.44
CA SER A 297 26.80 -5.33 -10.62
C SER A 297 27.11 -6.37 -9.54
N LEU A 298 27.71 -7.50 -9.93
CA LEU A 298 28.10 -8.57 -8.99
C LEU A 298 29.16 -8.13 -7.98
N ASP A 299 29.97 -7.15 -8.33
CA ASP A 299 31.05 -6.63 -7.48
C ASP A 299 30.74 -5.20 -6.99
N GLY A 300 29.52 -4.71 -7.19
CA GLY A 300 29.13 -3.37 -6.75
C GLY A 300 29.03 -3.29 -5.23
N LEU A 301 29.50 -2.17 -4.69
CA LEU A 301 29.51 -1.87 -3.27
C LEU A 301 28.43 -0.84 -2.96
N PHE A 302 27.80 -0.98 -1.80
CA PHE A 302 26.88 0.01 -1.26
C PHE A 302 27.06 0.08 0.27
N PRO A 303 26.65 1.20 0.91
CA PRO A 303 26.87 1.40 2.34
C PRO A 303 26.32 0.25 3.18
N GLY A 304 27.13 -0.24 4.13
CA GLY A 304 26.72 -1.19 5.16
C GLY A 304 26.29 -0.49 6.44
N LEU A 305 25.72 -1.23 7.38
CA LEU A 305 25.26 -0.68 8.66
C LEU A 305 26.36 0.00 9.46
N LYS A 306 27.61 -0.47 9.35
CA LYS A 306 28.77 0.13 10.04
C LYS A 306 29.21 1.49 9.49
N ASP A 307 28.73 1.87 8.31
CA ASP A 307 29.02 3.17 7.70
C ASP A 307 28.14 4.30 8.29
N PHE A 308 27.15 3.95 9.11
CA PHE A 308 26.25 4.88 9.78
C PHE A 308 26.60 4.99 11.27
N ALA A 309 26.53 6.20 11.83
CA ALA A 309 26.80 6.40 13.25
C ALA A 309 25.78 5.63 14.11
N PRO A 310 26.23 4.98 15.21
CA PRO A 310 25.30 4.43 16.19
C PRO A 310 24.49 5.56 16.82
N ASN A 311 23.19 5.32 17.03
CA ASN A 311 22.26 6.27 17.67
C ASN A 311 22.60 6.52 19.14
#